data_AF-A0A7S2RFQ2-F1
#
_entry.id   AF-A0A7S2RFQ2-F1
#
_cell.length_a   1.000
_cell.length_b   1.000
_cell.length_c   1.000
_cell.angle_alpha   90.00
_cell.angle_beta   90.00
_cell.angle_gamma   90.00
#
_symmetry.space_group_name_H-M   'P 1'
#
loop_
_entity.id
_entity.type
_entity.pdbx_description
1 polymer ?
#
loop_
_entity_poly.entity_id
_entity_poly.type
_entity_poly.pdbx_seq_one_letter_code
_entity_poly.pdbx_strand_id
1 'polypeptide(L)'
;FVYKKCQELGIPTVTLSRWAAYGSSVSTTLLDNLARTEHMVACNIRNVSESNLMKLWKKVNLAPSDPRREKLPDRCNREWFCRTFIEKDDVDEDKSIWNQITKVNLYDPLALLACVPAFREMHFEWKTKMVKNTPHIVTGISIQENGIKNAIALCDELFSLLRIALKNSLEMN
;
A
#
# COMPACT_ATOMS: atom_id res chain seq x y z
N PHE A 1 10.53 -16.69 -12.23
CA PHE A 1 9.80 -17.78 -12.92
C PHE A 1 8.52 -17.27 -13.59
N VAL A 2 7.55 -16.73 -12.84
CA VAL A 2 6.21 -16.31 -13.36
C VAL A 2 6.28 -15.31 -14.52
N TYR A 3 6.97 -14.17 -14.36
CA TYR A 3 7.10 -13.14 -15.41
C TYR A 3 7.60 -13.70 -16.75
N LYS A 4 8.66 -14.53 -16.68
CA LYS A 4 9.24 -15.19 -17.85
C LYS A 4 8.22 -16.10 -18.53
N LYS A 5 7.44 -16.88 -17.76
CA LYS A 5 6.43 -17.77 -18.32
C LYS A 5 5.27 -17.02 -18.96
N CYS A 6 4.78 -15.93 -18.35
CA CYS A 6 3.77 -15.08 -18.97
C CYS A 6 4.26 -14.52 -20.32
N GLN A 7 5.49 -14.02 -20.37
CA GLN A 7 6.12 -13.51 -21.60
C GLN A 7 6.30 -14.60 -22.67
N GLU A 8 6.71 -15.81 -22.29
CA GLU A 8 6.87 -16.94 -23.20
C GLU A 8 5.53 -17.39 -23.81
N LEU A 9 4.47 -17.36 -23.02
CA LEU A 9 3.11 -17.77 -23.39
C LEU A 9 2.26 -16.65 -24.02
N GLY A 10 2.81 -15.44 -24.15
CA GLY A 10 2.08 -14.30 -24.71
C GLY A 10 0.96 -13.75 -23.81
N ILE A 11 1.04 -14.00 -22.50
CA ILE A 11 0.07 -13.54 -21.50
C ILE A 11 0.46 -12.13 -21.02
N PRO A 12 -0.38 -11.10 -21.21
CA PRO A 12 -0.10 -9.75 -20.75
C PRO A 12 -0.04 -9.69 -19.22
N THR A 13 0.80 -8.80 -18.69
CA THR A 13 0.93 -8.61 -17.24
C THR A 13 0.74 -7.16 -16.85
N VAL A 14 0.10 -6.94 -15.70
CA VAL A 14 0.03 -5.66 -15.02
C VAL A 14 0.90 -5.74 -13.78
N THR A 15 1.88 -4.85 -13.67
CA THR A 15 2.81 -4.81 -12.54
C THR A 15 2.69 -3.47 -11.83
N LEU A 16 2.36 -3.53 -10.54
CA LEU A 16 2.39 -2.38 -9.65
C LEU A 16 3.60 -2.50 -8.73
N SER A 17 4.46 -1.49 -8.72
CA SER A 17 5.62 -1.46 -7.81
C SER A 17 5.28 -0.73 -6.51
N ARG A 18 6.21 -0.83 -5.54
CA ARG A 18 6.09 -0.09 -4.28
C ARG A 18 5.94 1.43 -4.44
N TRP A 19 6.48 2.00 -5.52
CA TRP A 19 6.47 3.44 -5.73
C TRP A 19 5.05 3.96 -5.96
N ALA A 20 4.21 3.18 -6.64
CA ALA A 20 2.80 3.50 -6.81
C ALA A 20 2.08 3.58 -5.47
N ALA A 21 2.32 2.60 -4.58
CA ALA A 21 1.72 2.60 -3.25
C ALA A 21 2.19 3.79 -2.39
N TYR A 22 3.45 4.24 -2.55
CA TYR A 22 3.95 5.45 -1.88
C TYR A 22 3.32 6.73 -2.43
N GLY A 23 2.90 6.73 -3.70
CA GLY A 23 2.18 7.84 -4.33
C GLY A 23 0.74 8.00 -3.87
N SER A 24 0.16 6.99 -3.21
CA SER A 24 -1.22 6.99 -2.72
C SER A 24 -1.36 6.37 -1.33
N SER A 25 -0.46 6.74 -0.41
CA SER A 25 -0.54 6.32 0.99
C SER A 25 -1.79 6.90 1.65
N VAL A 26 -2.37 6.16 2.60
CA VAL A 26 -3.58 6.56 3.34
C VAL A 26 -3.25 6.90 4.79
N SER A 27 -4.02 7.78 5.42
CA SER A 27 -3.82 8.14 6.83
C SER A 27 -4.36 7.07 7.78
N THR A 28 -3.72 6.89 8.94
CA THR A 28 -4.22 6.07 10.06
C THR A 28 -5.59 6.54 10.54
N THR A 29 -5.85 7.86 10.53
CA THR A 29 -7.17 8.45 10.82
C THR A 29 -8.28 7.84 9.97
N LEU A 30 -7.97 7.47 8.73
CA LEU A 30 -8.94 6.87 7.83
C LEU A 30 -9.27 5.43 8.26
N LEU A 31 -8.27 4.66 8.69
CA LEU A 31 -8.48 3.32 9.26
C LEU A 31 -9.24 3.39 10.60
N ASP A 32 -8.94 4.38 11.43
CA ASP A 32 -9.67 4.62 12.68
C ASP A 32 -11.13 5.01 12.40
N ASN A 33 -11.39 5.86 11.41
CA ASN A 33 -12.74 6.18 10.95
C ASN A 33 -13.49 4.94 10.46
N LEU A 34 -12.81 4.06 9.72
CA LEU A 34 -13.41 2.82 9.25
C LEU A 34 -13.80 1.92 10.43
N ALA A 35 -12.92 1.78 11.43
CA ALA A 35 -13.18 0.97 12.63
C ALA A 35 -14.34 1.50 13.50
N ARG A 36 -14.64 2.80 13.46
CA ARG A 36 -15.81 3.39 14.16
C ARG A 36 -17.15 2.90 13.64
N THR A 37 -17.19 2.25 12.47
CA THR A 37 -18.40 1.58 11.97
C THR A 37 -18.75 0.32 12.75
N GLU A 38 -17.85 -0.15 13.63
CA GLU A 38 -17.97 -1.40 14.41
C GLU A 38 -18.12 -2.67 13.55
N HIS A 39 -18.00 -2.55 12.23
CA HIS A 39 -17.99 -3.69 11.34
C HIS A 39 -16.76 -4.56 11.62
N MET A 40 -16.95 -5.85 11.87
CA MET A 40 -15.89 -6.79 12.26
C MET A 40 -14.64 -6.71 11.36
N VAL A 41 -14.84 -6.73 10.04
CA VAL A 41 -13.76 -6.60 9.05
C VAL A 41 -13.04 -5.24 9.15
N ALA A 42 -13.77 -4.14 9.34
CA ALA A 42 -13.19 -2.81 9.49
C ALA A 42 -12.30 -2.70 10.74
N CYS A 43 -12.80 -3.17 11.89
CA CYS A 43 -12.03 -3.22 13.12
C CYS A 43 -10.78 -4.10 12.95
N ASN A 44 -10.91 -5.25 12.27
CA ASN A 44 -9.79 -6.13 12.01
C ASN A 44 -8.72 -5.48 11.12
N ILE A 45 -9.12 -4.80 10.03
CA ILE A 45 -8.18 -4.07 9.15
C ILE A 45 -7.37 -3.06 9.95
N ARG A 46 -8.02 -2.25 10.80
CA ARG A 46 -7.36 -1.25 11.65
C ARG A 46 -6.40 -1.90 12.65
N ASN A 47 -6.86 -2.92 13.38
CA ASN A 47 -6.07 -3.57 14.43
C ASN A 47 -4.85 -4.32 13.89
N VAL A 48 -5.01 -5.03 12.76
CA VAL A 48 -3.90 -5.73 12.10
C VAL A 48 -2.89 -4.73 11.55
N SER A 49 -3.35 -3.62 10.97
CA SER A 49 -2.48 -2.56 10.45
C SER A 49 -1.64 -1.93 11.58
N GLU A 50 -2.27 -1.57 12.70
CA GLU A 50 -1.57 -1.04 13.88
C GLU A 50 -0.56 -2.05 14.43
N SER A 51 -0.99 -3.29 14.66
CA SER A 51 -0.11 -4.35 15.19
C SER A 51 1.13 -4.56 14.32
N ASN A 52 0.96 -4.60 12.99
CA ASN A 52 2.05 -4.79 12.05
C ASN A 52 3.01 -3.59 12.03
N LEU A 53 2.50 -2.36 12.05
CA LEU A 53 3.33 -1.17 12.11
C LEU A 53 4.08 -1.05 13.44
N MET A 54 3.47 -1.40 14.57
CA MET A 54 4.14 -1.41 15.88
C MET A 54 5.23 -2.50 15.94
N LYS A 55 5.00 -3.67 15.36
CA LYS A 55 6.04 -4.71 15.21
C LYS A 55 7.20 -4.22 14.34
N LEU A 56 6.90 -3.56 13.22
CA LEU A 56 7.92 -2.99 12.36
C LEU A 56 8.72 -1.89 13.09
N TRP A 57 8.05 -1.00 13.83
CA TRP A 57 8.68 0.03 14.65
C TRP A 57 9.69 -0.57 15.64
N LYS A 58 9.32 -1.64 16.35
CA LYS A 58 10.25 -2.35 17.25
C LYS A 58 11.47 -2.87 16.50
N LYS A 59 11.28 -3.45 15.31
CA LYS A 59 12.38 -4.01 14.51
C LYS A 59 13.35 -2.94 13.97
N VAL A 60 12.84 -1.80 13.49
CA VAL A 60 13.69 -0.75 12.89
C VAL A 60 14.57 -0.02 13.91
N ASN A 61 14.24 -0.12 15.20
CA ASN A 61 15.04 0.40 16.32
C ASN A 61 16.14 -0.57 16.80
N LEU A 62 16.22 -1.78 16.25
CA LEU A 62 17.28 -2.74 16.56
C LEU A 62 18.49 -2.57 15.63
N ALA A 63 19.68 -2.95 16.13
CA ALA A 63 20.90 -2.98 15.33
C ALA A 63 20.75 -3.90 14.10
N PRO A 64 21.35 -3.57 12.93
CA PRO A 64 21.21 -4.37 11.70
C PRO A 64 21.54 -5.85 11.86
N SER A 65 22.51 -6.20 12.70
CA SER A 65 22.91 -7.58 12.99
C SER A 65 22.01 -8.32 13.99
N ASP A 66 21.00 -7.65 14.58
CA ASP A 66 20.13 -8.25 15.57
C ASP A 66 19.18 -9.29 14.92
N PRO A 67 19.19 -10.56 15.36
CA PRO A 67 18.37 -11.61 14.74
C PRO A 67 16.86 -11.35 14.83
N ARG A 68 16.41 -10.50 15.77
CA ARG A 68 14.99 -10.12 15.91
C ARG A 68 14.52 -9.16 14.81
N ARG A 69 15.43 -8.62 13.99
CA ARG A 69 15.08 -7.93 12.73
C ARG A 69 14.57 -8.90 11.66
N GLU A 70 14.81 -10.20 11.82
CA GLU A 70 14.42 -11.24 10.88
C GLU A 70 14.91 -10.94 9.45
N LYS A 71 14.00 -10.81 8.47
CA LYS A 71 14.30 -10.53 7.06
C LYS A 71 14.28 -9.03 6.73
N LEU A 72 14.24 -8.15 7.72
CA LEU A 72 14.18 -6.71 7.50
C LEU A 72 15.53 -6.21 6.96
N PRO A 73 15.59 -5.64 5.74
CA PRO A 73 16.85 -5.16 5.18
C PRO A 73 17.53 -4.10 6.04
N ASP A 74 18.85 -4.01 5.99
CA ASP A 74 19.64 -3.05 6.79
C ASP A 74 19.19 -1.61 6.59
N ARG A 75 18.89 -1.24 5.33
CA ARG A 75 18.36 0.08 4.94
C ARG A 75 17.04 0.46 5.60
N CYS A 76 16.30 -0.50 6.17
CA CYS A 76 15.05 -0.27 6.87
C CYS A 76 15.32 -0.07 8.36
N ASN A 77 15.86 1.11 8.70
CA ASN A 77 16.16 1.56 10.06
C ASN A 77 15.13 2.59 10.56
N ARG A 78 15.34 3.15 11.76
CA ARG A 78 14.45 4.16 12.37
C ARG A 78 14.19 5.35 11.43
N GLU A 79 15.25 5.94 10.88
CA GLU A 79 15.16 7.07 9.95
C GLU A 79 14.31 6.73 8.71
N TRP A 80 14.52 5.54 8.13
CA TRP A 80 13.69 5.05 7.04
C TRP A 80 12.21 4.95 7.44
N PHE A 81 11.92 4.49 8.65
CA PHE A 81 10.54 4.39 9.14
C PHE A 81 9.91 5.77 9.26
N CYS A 82 10.57 6.73 9.92
CA CYS A 82 10.05 8.08 10.11
C CYS A 82 9.79 8.75 8.75
N ARG A 83 10.73 8.67 7.81
CA ARG A 83 10.55 9.18 6.45
C ARG A 83 9.42 8.49 5.67
N THR A 84 9.23 7.18 5.85
CA THR A 84 8.26 6.40 5.07
C THR A 84 6.83 6.53 5.61
N PHE A 85 6.66 6.59 6.93
CA PHE A 85 5.35 6.46 7.58
C PHE A 85 4.89 7.72 8.33
N ILE A 86 5.81 8.62 8.73
CA ILE A 86 5.51 9.78 9.60
C ILE A 86 5.74 11.13 8.88
N GLU A 87 6.59 11.15 7.85
CA GLU A 87 7.03 12.36 7.14
C GLU A 87 7.77 13.37 8.03
N LYS A 88 8.46 12.86 9.05
CA LYS A 88 9.34 13.64 9.94
C LYS A 88 10.67 12.92 10.10
N ASP A 89 11.67 13.63 10.60
CA ASP A 89 12.99 13.05 10.87
C ASP A 89 12.99 12.21 12.15
N ASP A 90 12.12 12.53 13.10
CA ASP A 90 12.01 11.81 14.37
C ASP A 90 10.56 11.75 14.88
N VAL A 91 10.38 10.95 15.93
CA VAL A 91 9.10 10.78 16.63
C VAL A 91 9.13 11.50 17.97
N ASP A 92 7.94 11.88 18.43
CA ASP A 92 7.70 12.31 19.79
C ASP A 92 7.58 11.07 20.69
N GLU A 93 8.59 10.82 21.54
CA GLU A 93 8.66 9.63 22.41
C GLU A 93 7.54 9.61 23.47
N ASP A 94 6.91 10.76 23.76
CA ASP A 94 5.79 10.86 24.71
C ASP A 94 4.44 10.51 24.06
N LYS A 95 4.40 10.30 22.73
CA LYS A 95 3.18 10.00 21.97
C LYS A 95 3.18 8.58 21.42
N SER A 96 1.99 7.97 21.37
CA SER A 96 1.78 6.72 20.64
C SER A 96 2.25 6.85 19.20
N ILE A 97 3.11 5.93 18.76
CA ILE A 97 3.63 5.89 17.39
C ILE A 97 2.49 5.79 16.37
N TRP A 98 1.42 5.04 16.68
CA TRP A 98 0.25 4.93 15.78
C TRP A 98 -0.33 6.30 15.42
N ASN A 99 -0.45 7.18 16.42
CA ASN A 99 -1.02 8.52 16.26
C ASN A 99 -0.08 9.48 15.49
N GLN A 100 1.18 9.10 15.30
CA GLN A 100 2.17 9.88 14.56
C GLN A 100 2.31 9.42 13.11
N ILE A 101 1.85 8.21 12.77
CA ILE A 101 1.90 7.68 11.41
C ILE A 101 0.87 8.41 10.54
N THR A 102 1.34 9.06 9.48
CA THR A 102 0.51 9.77 8.50
C THR A 102 0.31 8.96 7.22
N LYS A 103 1.12 7.93 6.98
CA LYS A 103 1.11 7.13 5.76
C LYS A 103 1.01 5.64 6.03
N VAL A 104 0.07 4.98 5.37
CA VAL A 104 -0.09 3.53 5.29
C VAL A 104 -0.21 3.15 3.82
N ASN A 105 0.59 2.19 3.37
CA ASN A 105 0.67 1.82 1.95
C ASN A 105 -0.21 0.60 1.67
N LEU A 106 -1.19 0.74 0.77
CA LEU A 106 -2.16 -0.31 0.40
C LEU A 106 -1.78 -1.00 -0.92
N TYR A 107 -0.83 -1.92 -0.90
CA TYR A 107 -0.31 -2.52 -2.14
C TYR A 107 -1.34 -3.36 -2.91
N ASP A 108 -1.95 -4.34 -2.26
CA ASP A 108 -2.83 -5.30 -2.94
C ASP A 108 -4.14 -4.69 -3.44
N PRO A 109 -4.82 -3.80 -2.69
CA PRO A 109 -5.99 -3.08 -3.22
C PRO A 109 -5.68 -2.28 -4.48
N LEU A 110 -4.53 -1.61 -4.52
CA LEU A 110 -4.09 -0.85 -5.70
C LEU A 110 -3.78 -1.78 -6.88
N ALA A 111 -3.13 -2.92 -6.62
CA ALA A 111 -2.86 -3.91 -7.66
C ALA A 111 -4.16 -4.47 -8.25
N LEU A 112 -5.18 -4.70 -7.41
CA LEU A 112 -6.51 -5.14 -7.86
C LEU A 112 -7.20 -4.09 -8.73
N LEU A 113 -7.19 -2.81 -8.33
CA LEU A 113 -7.74 -1.73 -9.15
C LEU A 113 -7.00 -1.58 -10.48
N ALA A 114 -5.67 -1.71 -10.49
CA ALA A 114 -4.86 -1.63 -11.70
C ALA A 114 -5.15 -2.78 -12.71
N CYS A 115 -5.69 -3.91 -12.24
CA CYS A 115 -6.11 -5.02 -13.10
C CYS A 115 -7.41 -4.71 -13.88
N VAL A 116 -8.27 -3.82 -13.36
CA VAL A 116 -9.52 -3.44 -14.01
C VAL A 116 -9.27 -2.26 -14.97
N PRO A 117 -9.51 -2.39 -16.29
CA PRO A 117 -9.16 -1.35 -17.27
C PRO A 117 -9.72 0.04 -16.95
N ALA A 118 -11.00 0.13 -16.54
CA ALA A 118 -11.63 1.40 -16.21
C ALA A 118 -10.93 2.14 -15.05
N PHE A 119 -10.67 1.45 -13.94
CA PHE A 119 -9.94 2.03 -12.80
C PHE A 119 -8.49 2.32 -13.15
N ARG A 120 -7.85 1.44 -13.93
CA ARG A 120 -6.49 1.65 -14.41
C ARG A 120 -6.36 2.95 -15.20
N GLU A 121 -7.22 3.15 -16.19
CA GLU A 121 -7.23 4.35 -17.04
C GLU A 121 -7.54 5.61 -16.24
N MET A 122 -8.45 5.53 -15.27
CA MET A 122 -8.84 6.67 -14.45
C MET A 122 -7.73 7.12 -13.49
N HIS A 123 -7.06 6.20 -12.81
CA HIS A 123 -6.22 6.53 -11.66
C HIS A 123 -4.72 6.34 -11.86
N PHE A 124 -4.30 5.58 -12.88
CA PHE A 124 -2.91 5.16 -13.02
C PHE A 124 -2.29 5.60 -14.33
N GLU A 125 -0.99 5.90 -14.29
CA GLU A 125 -0.11 5.97 -15.45
C GLU A 125 0.81 4.74 -15.46
N TRP A 126 1.19 4.31 -16.65
CA TRP A 126 2.03 3.13 -16.81
C TRP A 126 2.99 3.29 -17.98
N LYS A 127 4.09 2.54 -17.92
CA LYS A 127 4.93 2.29 -19.09
C LYS A 127 4.61 0.92 -19.65
N THR A 128 4.46 0.85 -20.98
CA THR A 128 4.25 -0.41 -21.70
C THR A 128 5.57 -0.93 -22.24
N LYS A 129 5.83 -2.22 -22.02
CA LYS A 129 6.90 -2.97 -22.65
C LYS A 129 6.31 -4.08 -23.50
N MET A 130 6.62 -4.05 -24.79
CA MET A 130 6.25 -5.12 -25.71
C MET A 130 7.26 -6.27 -25.63
N VAL A 131 6.76 -7.49 -25.49
CA VAL A 131 7.55 -8.73 -25.58
C VAL A 131 6.80 -9.67 -26.52
N LYS A 132 7.41 -10.01 -27.68
CA LYS A 132 6.76 -10.84 -28.72
C LYS A 132 5.34 -10.37 -29.09
N ASN A 133 5.14 -9.06 -29.26
CA ASN A 133 3.84 -8.42 -29.52
C ASN A 133 2.80 -8.51 -28.40
N THR A 134 3.14 -9.06 -27.22
CA THR A 134 2.30 -8.98 -26.02
C THR A 134 2.67 -7.74 -25.19
N PRO A 135 1.69 -6.90 -24.80
CA PRO A 135 1.94 -5.75 -23.93
C PRO A 135 2.06 -6.18 -22.46
N HIS A 136 3.12 -5.72 -21.81
CA HIS A 136 3.32 -5.81 -20.37
C HIS A 136 3.42 -4.41 -19.80
N ILE A 137 2.60 -4.07 -18.80
CA ILE A 137 2.56 -2.71 -18.26
C ILE A 137 3.12 -2.65 -16.85
N VAL A 138 3.79 -1.54 -16.53
CA VAL A 138 4.37 -1.30 -15.22
C VAL A 138 3.99 0.10 -14.73
N THR A 139 3.44 0.16 -13.52
CA THR A 139 3.10 1.39 -12.78
C THR A 139 4.04 1.54 -11.59
N GLY A 140 4.50 2.77 -11.34
CA GLY A 140 5.49 3.07 -10.31
C GLY A 140 6.90 2.70 -10.75
N ILE A 141 7.46 3.40 -11.71
CA ILE A 141 8.84 3.12 -12.17
C ILE A 141 9.86 3.61 -11.14
N SER A 142 9.60 4.77 -10.54
CA SER A 142 10.47 5.43 -9.56
C SER A 142 9.64 6.26 -8.58
N ILE A 143 10.28 6.90 -7.61
CA ILE A 143 9.61 7.83 -6.71
C ILE A 143 9.07 9.07 -7.46
N GLN A 144 9.78 9.55 -8.49
CA GLN A 144 9.34 10.66 -9.34
C GLN A 144 8.22 10.24 -10.30
N GLU A 145 8.27 9.00 -10.80
CA GLU A 145 7.28 8.42 -11.70
C GLU A 145 6.50 7.32 -10.97
N ASN A 146 5.79 7.71 -9.91
CA ASN A 146 5.01 6.78 -9.09
C ASN A 146 3.79 6.21 -9.84
N GLY A 147 3.34 6.89 -10.90
CA GLY A 147 2.26 6.42 -11.77
C GLY A 147 0.85 6.55 -11.16
N ILE A 148 0.67 7.37 -10.12
CA ILE A 148 -0.63 7.74 -9.57
C ILE A 148 -1.01 9.12 -10.13
N LYS A 149 -2.14 9.19 -10.85
CA LYS A 149 -2.62 10.44 -11.46
C LYS A 149 -3.12 11.45 -10.44
N ASN A 150 -3.93 10.97 -9.50
CA ASN A 150 -4.49 11.79 -8.41
C ASN A 150 -4.69 10.90 -7.17
N ALA A 151 -3.84 11.10 -6.17
CA ALA A 151 -3.82 10.30 -4.95
C ALA A 151 -5.11 10.43 -4.13
N ILE A 152 -5.69 11.63 -4.08
CA ILE A 152 -6.92 11.90 -3.32
C ILE A 152 -8.09 11.17 -3.98
N ALA A 153 -8.29 11.35 -5.29
CA ALA A 153 -9.37 10.70 -6.02
C ALA A 153 -9.27 9.16 -5.98
N LEU A 154 -8.05 8.60 -6.07
CA LEU A 154 -7.84 7.15 -5.95
C LEU A 154 -8.13 6.65 -4.53
N CYS A 155 -7.74 7.40 -3.51
CA CYS A 155 -8.06 7.08 -2.12
C CYS A 155 -9.58 7.10 -1.89
N ASP A 156 -10.27 8.13 -2.37
CA ASP A 156 -11.72 8.26 -2.25
C ASP A 156 -12.46 7.11 -2.95
N GLU A 157 -12.04 6.73 -4.17
CA GLU A 157 -12.60 5.59 -4.89
C GLU A 157 -12.44 4.29 -4.09
N LEU A 158 -11.22 4.01 -3.63
CA LEU A 158 -10.91 2.79 -2.87
C LEU A 158 -11.77 2.68 -1.60
N PHE A 159 -11.93 3.78 -0.86
CA PHE A 159 -12.74 3.77 0.35
C PHE A 159 -14.23 3.84 0.10
N SER A 160 -14.68 4.41 -1.02
CA SER A 160 -16.06 4.30 -1.47
C SER A 160 -16.42 2.83 -1.72
N LEU A 161 -15.61 2.13 -2.53
CA LEU A 161 -15.78 0.71 -2.83
C LEU A 161 -15.75 -0.15 -1.57
N LEU A 162 -14.81 0.11 -0.66
CA LEU A 162 -14.74 -0.61 0.61
C LEU A 162 -15.98 -0.38 1.48
N ARG A 163 -16.46 0.86 1.60
CA ARG A 163 -17.68 1.17 2.38
C ARG A 163 -18.91 0.50 1.79
N ILE A 164 -19.06 0.51 0.46
CA ILE A 164 -20.15 -0.18 -0.23
C ILE A 164 -20.09 -1.68 0.06
N ALA A 165 -18.92 -2.30 -0.05
CA ALA A 165 -18.75 -3.73 0.22
C ALA A 165 -19.12 -4.08 1.68
N LEU A 166 -18.65 -3.31 2.65
CA LEU A 166 -18.96 -3.52 4.07
C LEU A 166 -20.45 -3.31 4.38
N LYS A 167 -21.09 -2.32 3.74
CA LYS A 167 -22.52 -2.09 3.88
C LYS A 167 -23.32 -3.27 3.32
N ASN A 168 -22.99 -3.70 2.09
CA ASN A 168 -23.67 -4.80 1.44
C ASN A 168 -23.54 -6.12 2.22
N SER A 169 -22.41 -6.37 2.88
CA SER A 169 -22.25 -7.58 3.71
C SER A 169 -23.16 -7.63 4.93
N LEU A 170 -23.73 -6.50 5.37
CA LEU A 170 -24.72 -6.47 6.45
C LEU A 170 -26.14 -6.67 5.94
N GLU A 171 -26.44 -6.26 4.70
CA GLU A 171 -27.76 -6.35 4.07
C GLU A 171 -28.07 -7.72 3.46
N MET A 172 -27.05 -8.60 3.32
CA MET A 172 -27.21 -9.95 2.78
C MET A 172 -27.65 -11.00 3.82
N ASN A 173 -28.16 -10.58 4.98
CA ASN A 173 -28.74 -11.45 6.01
C ASN A 173 -30.26 -11.32 6.08
#